data_AF-A0A1W9SZI0-F1
#
_entry.id   AF-A0A1W9SZI0-F1
#
_cell.length_a   1.000
_cell.length_b   1.000
_cell.length_c   1.000
_cell.angle_alpha   90.00
_cell.angle_beta   90.00
_cell.angle_gamma   90.00
#
_symmetry.space_group_name_H-M   'P 1'
#
loop_
_entity.id
_entity.type
_entity.pdbx_description
1 polymer ?
#
loop_
_entity_poly.entity_id
_entity_poly.type
_entity_poly.pdbx_seq_one_letter_code
_entity_poly.pdbx_strand_id
1 'polypeptide(L)'
;MQETKKENTRNIEKKIRKKEFKKNVTKKEELKTTARKEAKKEITKNIKKKNELDFILDIPLQLSVELGKTKMLVNDLLQLGQGSIIELNKMSGEPLEVYINGKLIAKGEVVVVNEKFGIRLTDIITPMDRVKSLST
;
A
#
# COMPACT_ATOMS: atom_id res chain seq x y z
N MET A 1 -33.86 -23.42 -76.47
CA MET A 1 -32.60 -23.38 -75.69
C MET A 1 -32.32 -21.97 -75.19
N GLN A 2 -33.08 -21.42 -74.23
CA GLN A 2 -32.72 -20.17 -73.55
C GLN A 2 -33.37 -20.12 -72.15
N GLU A 3 -32.97 -20.98 -71.22
CA GLU A 3 -33.41 -20.87 -69.80
C GLU A 3 -32.27 -20.89 -68.78
N THR A 4 -31.01 -21.07 -69.20
CA THR A 4 -29.88 -21.31 -68.28
C THR A 4 -28.94 -20.12 -68.08
N LYS A 5 -29.44 -18.86 -68.11
CA LYS A 5 -28.60 -17.67 -67.79
C LYS A 5 -29.18 -16.67 -66.78
N LYS A 6 -30.43 -16.78 -66.33
CA LYS A 6 -31.02 -15.84 -65.35
C LYS A 6 -31.01 -16.33 -63.90
N GLU A 7 -30.74 -17.61 -63.66
CA GLU A 7 -30.80 -18.19 -62.32
C GLU A 7 -29.47 -18.14 -61.56
N ASN A 8 -28.34 -18.00 -62.27
CA ASN A 8 -27.02 -18.05 -61.66
C ASN A 8 -26.61 -16.72 -60.97
N THR A 9 -27.09 -15.58 -61.47
CA THR A 9 -26.71 -14.24 -60.95
C THR A 9 -27.40 -13.89 -59.62
N ARG A 10 -28.67 -14.30 -59.43
CA ARG A 10 -29.42 -14.07 -58.18
C ARG A 10 -28.90 -14.86 -56.98
N ASN A 11 -28.28 -16.00 -57.21
CA ASN A 11 -27.73 -16.85 -56.15
C ASN A 11 -26.38 -16.33 -55.64
N ILE A 12 -25.61 -15.64 -56.48
CA ILE A 12 -24.31 -15.06 -56.11
C ILE A 12 -24.50 -13.84 -55.18
N GLU A 13 -25.44 -12.94 -55.49
CA GLU A 13 -25.73 -11.76 -54.65
C GLU A 13 -26.25 -12.13 -53.25
N LYS A 14 -27.13 -13.13 -53.15
CA LYS A 14 -27.64 -13.64 -51.86
C LYS A 14 -26.53 -14.28 -51.01
N LYS A 15 -25.54 -14.91 -51.64
CA LYS A 15 -24.41 -15.57 -50.95
C LYS A 15 -23.37 -14.55 -50.46
N ILE A 16 -23.14 -13.47 -51.23
CA ILE A 16 -22.27 -12.34 -50.85
C ILE A 16 -22.87 -11.58 -49.67
N ARG A 17 -24.17 -11.24 -49.73
CA ARG A 17 -24.86 -10.52 -48.63
C ARG A 17 -24.91 -11.32 -47.33
N LYS A 18 -25.07 -12.66 -47.39
CA LYS A 18 -24.99 -13.54 -46.21
C LYS A 18 -23.56 -13.67 -45.66
N LYS A 19 -22.52 -13.64 -46.50
CA LYS A 19 -21.11 -13.67 -46.06
C LYS A 19 -20.71 -12.38 -45.34
N GLU A 20 -21.11 -11.22 -45.86
CA GLU A 20 -20.82 -9.91 -45.24
C GLU A 20 -21.57 -9.73 -43.91
N PHE A 21 -22.81 -10.20 -43.83
CA PHE A 21 -23.58 -10.14 -42.58
C PHE A 21 -22.98 -11.01 -41.48
N LYS A 22 -22.53 -12.24 -41.81
CA LYS A 22 -21.82 -13.09 -40.83
C LYS A 22 -20.52 -12.46 -40.35
N LYS A 23 -19.72 -11.89 -41.25
CA LYS A 23 -18.43 -11.24 -40.93
C LYS A 23 -18.61 -10.03 -39.99
N ASN A 24 -19.70 -9.28 -40.14
CA ASN A 24 -20.02 -8.13 -39.29
C ASN A 24 -20.59 -8.50 -37.91
N VAL A 25 -21.27 -9.64 -37.80
CA VAL A 25 -21.75 -10.18 -36.51
C VAL A 25 -20.57 -10.68 -35.66
N THR A 26 -19.63 -11.44 -36.27
CA THR A 26 -18.46 -11.98 -35.55
C THR A 26 -17.53 -10.88 -35.04
N LYS A 27 -17.31 -9.81 -35.82
CA LYS A 27 -16.46 -8.66 -35.42
C LYS A 27 -17.04 -7.87 -34.24
N LYS A 28 -18.37 -7.77 -34.10
CA LYS A 28 -19.02 -7.08 -32.96
C LYS A 28 -18.94 -7.86 -31.65
N GLU A 29 -18.86 -9.18 -31.69
CA GLU A 29 -18.70 -10.03 -30.50
C GLU A 29 -17.25 -10.05 -29.99
N GLU A 30 -16.26 -9.98 -30.88
CA GLU A 30 -14.83 -9.86 -30.55
C GLU A 30 -14.48 -8.50 -29.90
N LEU A 31 -15.07 -7.39 -30.39
CA LEU A 31 -14.85 -6.06 -29.79
C LEU A 31 -15.46 -5.93 -28.37
N LYS A 32 -16.60 -6.59 -28.09
CA LYS A 32 -17.22 -6.57 -26.75
C LYS A 32 -16.51 -7.47 -25.73
N THR A 33 -15.89 -8.56 -26.19
CA THR A 33 -15.19 -9.52 -25.32
C THR A 33 -13.80 -9.01 -24.90
N THR A 34 -13.14 -8.20 -25.72
CA THR A 34 -11.80 -7.66 -25.45
C THR A 34 -11.85 -6.52 -24.41
N ALA A 35 -12.74 -5.54 -24.60
CA ALA A 35 -12.94 -4.44 -23.63
C ALA A 35 -13.44 -4.93 -22.25
N ARG A 36 -14.30 -5.97 -22.22
CA ARG A 36 -14.77 -6.59 -20.98
C ARG A 36 -13.71 -7.44 -20.29
N LYS A 37 -12.77 -8.03 -21.05
CA LYS A 37 -11.59 -8.73 -20.50
C LYS A 37 -10.58 -7.76 -19.90
N GLU A 38 -10.33 -6.62 -20.53
CA GLU A 38 -9.42 -5.58 -20.03
C GLU A 38 -9.96 -4.93 -18.75
N ALA A 39 -11.24 -4.52 -18.73
CA ALA A 39 -11.88 -3.99 -17.53
C ALA A 39 -11.91 -5.03 -16.38
N LYS A 40 -12.25 -6.31 -16.65
CA LYS A 40 -12.20 -7.36 -15.61
C LYS A 40 -10.78 -7.62 -15.12
N LYS A 41 -9.76 -7.55 -15.99
CA LYS A 41 -8.36 -7.75 -15.63
C LYS A 41 -7.84 -6.61 -14.73
N GLU A 42 -8.22 -5.36 -15.00
CA GLU A 42 -7.90 -4.22 -14.12
C GLU A 42 -8.61 -4.31 -12.78
N ILE A 43 -9.90 -4.67 -12.76
CA ILE A 43 -10.66 -4.85 -11.50
C ILE A 43 -10.04 -5.98 -10.67
N THR A 44 -9.69 -7.11 -11.29
CA THR A 44 -9.07 -8.25 -10.59
C THR A 44 -7.66 -7.92 -10.09
N LYS A 45 -6.89 -7.13 -10.85
CA LYS A 45 -5.55 -6.66 -10.47
C LYS A 45 -5.60 -5.65 -9.32
N ASN A 46 -6.59 -4.76 -9.31
CA ASN A 46 -6.81 -3.81 -8.22
C ASN A 46 -7.31 -4.50 -6.95
N ILE A 47 -8.18 -5.51 -7.07
CA ILE A 47 -8.61 -6.34 -5.93
C ILE A 47 -7.43 -7.13 -5.35
N LYS A 48 -6.57 -7.73 -6.20
CA LYS A 48 -5.35 -8.41 -5.72
C LYS A 48 -4.38 -7.47 -5.01
N LYS A 49 -4.13 -6.27 -5.57
CA LYS A 49 -3.28 -5.25 -4.92
C LYS A 49 -3.84 -4.79 -3.58
N LYS A 50 -5.15 -4.64 -3.47
CA LYS A 50 -5.80 -4.28 -2.21
C LYS A 50 -5.56 -5.35 -1.14
N ASN A 51 -5.78 -6.62 -1.49
CA ASN A 51 -5.59 -7.73 -0.57
C ASN A 51 -4.13 -7.92 -0.12
N GLU A 52 -3.14 -7.63 -0.99
CA GLU A 52 -1.72 -7.66 -0.62
C GLU A 52 -1.34 -6.51 0.32
N LEU A 53 -1.94 -5.33 0.15
CA LEU A 53 -1.76 -4.21 1.07
C LEU A 53 -2.43 -4.47 2.41
N ASP A 54 -3.62 -5.10 2.41
CA ASP A 54 -4.34 -5.45 3.64
C ASP A 54 -3.48 -6.34 4.56
N PHE A 55 -2.70 -7.28 4.00
CA PHE A 55 -1.77 -8.10 4.78
C PHE A 55 -0.61 -7.30 5.42
N ILE A 56 -0.07 -6.28 4.74
CA ILE A 56 1.03 -5.48 5.27
C ILE A 56 0.56 -4.62 6.46
N LEU A 57 -0.72 -4.24 6.49
CA LEU A 57 -1.29 -3.42 7.57
C LEU A 57 -1.38 -4.17 8.91
N ASP A 58 -1.36 -5.50 8.90
CA ASP A 58 -1.48 -6.34 10.09
C ASP A 58 -0.13 -6.71 10.73
N ILE A 59 0.99 -6.23 10.18
CA ILE A 59 2.33 -6.54 10.70
C ILE A 59 2.56 -5.78 12.02
N PRO A 60 2.84 -6.47 13.15
CA PRO A 60 3.13 -5.80 14.41
C PRO A 60 4.48 -5.07 14.35
N LEU A 61 4.53 -3.86 14.91
CA LEU A 61 5.73 -3.03 14.96
C LEU A 61 6.10 -2.71 16.41
N GLN A 62 7.41 -2.67 16.70
CA GLN A 62 7.89 -2.22 18.00
C GLN A 62 8.04 -0.70 17.99
N LEU A 63 7.22 -0.04 18.80
CA LEU A 63 7.32 1.38 19.10
C LEU A 63 8.04 1.55 20.44
N SER A 64 9.09 2.38 20.46
CA SER A 64 9.78 2.77 21.67
C SER A 64 9.71 4.27 21.87
N VAL A 65 9.64 4.69 23.13
CA VAL A 65 9.68 6.10 23.51
C VAL A 65 10.88 6.27 24.41
N GLU A 66 11.72 7.24 24.11
CA GLU A 66 12.94 7.47 24.87
C GLU A 66 12.82 8.72 25.74
N LEU A 67 13.08 8.54 27.03
CA LEU A 67 13.21 9.64 27.98
C LEU A 67 14.44 10.50 27.67
N GLY A 68 15.55 9.86 27.28
CA GLY A 68 16.81 10.51 26.93
C GLY A 68 17.93 9.49 26.77
N LYS A 69 19.09 9.94 26.29
CA LYS A 69 20.29 9.13 26.09
C LYS A 69 21.49 9.76 26.80
N THR A 70 22.49 8.96 27.14
CA THR A 70 23.78 9.50 27.57
C THR A 70 24.89 8.56 27.13
N LYS A 71 26.11 9.08 27.05
CA LYS A 71 27.31 8.28 26.81
C LYS A 71 28.11 8.23 28.11
N MET A 72 28.60 7.05 28.45
CA MET A 72 29.44 6.84 29.63
C MET A 72 30.58 5.89 29.28
N LEU A 73 31.68 5.98 30.03
CA LEU A 73 32.78 5.04 29.88
C LEU A 73 32.38 3.69 30.46
N VAL A 74 32.99 2.61 29.95
CA VAL A 74 32.76 1.25 30.45
C VAL A 74 33.07 1.15 31.95
N ASN A 75 34.12 1.84 32.41
CA ASN A 75 34.48 1.88 33.82
C ASN A 75 33.34 2.48 34.67
N ASP A 76 32.74 3.59 34.25
CA ASP A 76 31.67 4.25 34.99
C ASP A 76 30.41 3.37 35.04
N LEU A 77 30.10 2.68 33.94
CA LEU A 77 29.01 1.70 33.87
C LEU A 77 29.18 0.57 34.89
N LEU A 78 30.40 0.02 35.02
CA LEU A 78 30.69 -1.07 35.95
C LEU A 78 30.66 -0.64 37.42
N GLN A 79 30.78 0.66 37.70
CA GLN A 79 30.68 1.22 39.05
C GLN A 79 29.25 1.56 39.48
N LEU A 80 28.26 1.46 38.58
CA LEU A 80 26.87 1.73 38.90
C LEU A 80 26.35 0.73 39.94
N GLY A 81 25.65 1.26 40.93
CA GLY A 81 25.00 0.49 41.98
C GLY A 81 23.57 0.95 42.21
N GLN A 82 22.92 0.31 43.17
CA GLN A 82 21.59 0.74 43.60
C GLN A 82 21.68 2.19 44.13
N GLY A 83 20.83 3.06 43.59
CA GLY A 83 20.78 4.47 43.97
C GLY A 83 21.69 5.40 43.14
N SER A 84 22.47 4.88 42.20
CA SER A 84 23.19 5.73 41.24
C SER A 84 22.21 6.55 40.39
N ILE A 85 22.48 7.85 40.26
CA ILE A 85 21.71 8.78 39.42
C ILE A 85 22.49 9.00 38.13
N ILE A 86 21.84 8.81 36.99
CA ILE A 86 22.43 8.98 35.66
C ILE A 86 21.80 10.20 35.01
N GLU A 87 22.61 11.19 34.67
CA GLU A 87 22.16 12.36 33.93
C GLU A 87 22.02 12.03 32.44
N LEU A 88 20.90 12.44 31.86
CA LEU A 88 20.58 12.25 30.44
C LEU A 88 20.81 13.56 29.68
N ASN A 89 21.05 13.47 28.38
CA ASN A 89 21.32 14.61 27.50
C ASN A 89 20.11 15.51 27.20
N LYS A 90 18.95 15.25 27.82
CA LYS A 90 17.68 15.89 27.49
C LYS A 90 17.24 16.84 28.60
N MET A 91 16.87 18.07 28.24
CA MET A 91 16.39 19.05 29.22
C MET A 91 14.97 18.73 29.69
N SER A 92 14.65 19.06 30.94
CA SER A 92 13.30 18.91 31.47
C SER A 92 12.30 19.75 30.68
N GLY A 93 11.20 19.14 30.26
CA GLY A 93 10.13 19.81 29.51
C GLY A 93 10.26 19.70 27.99
N GLU A 94 11.37 19.15 27.47
CA GLU A 94 11.46 18.83 26.04
C GLU A 94 10.59 17.63 25.66
N PRO A 95 9.98 17.63 24.47
CA PRO A 95 9.15 16.52 24.02
C PRO A 95 10.01 15.26 23.83
N LEU A 96 9.52 14.12 24.31
CA LEU A 96 10.11 12.81 24.15
C LEU A 96 10.18 12.38 22.69
N GLU A 97 11.19 11.57 22.38
CA GLU A 97 11.41 11.04 21.04
C GLU A 97 10.74 9.67 20.91
N VAL A 98 10.00 9.48 19.81
CA VAL A 98 9.27 8.26 19.53
C VAL A 98 9.87 7.59 18.31
N TYR A 99 10.29 6.34 18.51
CA TYR A 99 10.96 5.53 17.52
C TYR A 99 10.10 4.34 17.11
N ILE A 100 10.22 3.95 15.85
CA ILE A 100 9.73 2.66 15.34
C ILE A 100 10.92 1.97 14.68
N ASN A 101 11.22 0.75 15.09
CA ASN A 101 12.38 -0.01 14.60
C ASN A 101 13.69 0.80 14.62
N GLY A 102 13.87 1.64 15.65
CA GLY A 102 15.07 2.48 15.82
C GLY A 102 15.13 3.76 14.98
N LYS A 103 14.11 4.07 14.17
CA LYS A 103 14.02 5.35 13.43
C LYS A 103 13.11 6.33 14.14
N LEU A 104 13.51 7.59 14.21
CA LEU A 104 12.72 8.66 14.80
C LEU A 104 11.51 8.97 13.89
N ILE A 105 10.30 8.77 14.41
CA ILE A 105 9.05 8.96 13.65
C ILE A 105 8.26 10.15 14.18
N ALA A 106 8.33 10.41 15.48
CA ALA A 106 7.53 11.43 16.13
C ALA A 106 8.21 12.01 17.36
N LYS A 107 7.67 13.12 17.83
CA LYS A 107 7.95 13.71 19.14
C LYS A 107 6.64 13.84 19.91
N GLY A 108 6.70 13.78 21.23
CA GLY A 108 5.50 13.86 22.05
C GLY A 108 5.74 14.12 23.52
N GLU A 109 4.68 14.47 24.23
CA GLU A 109 4.71 14.77 25.65
C GLU A 109 4.15 13.60 26.44
N VAL A 110 4.68 13.37 27.64
CA VAL A 110 4.13 12.38 28.57
C VAL A 110 2.80 12.89 29.11
N VAL A 111 1.80 12.04 29.01
CA VAL A 111 0.48 12.25 29.60
C VAL A 111 0.12 11.04 30.47
N VAL A 112 -0.73 11.25 31.46
CA VAL A 112 -1.29 10.15 32.26
C VAL A 112 -2.76 9.99 31.87
N VAL A 113 -3.13 8.78 31.46
CA VAL A 113 -4.50 8.44 31.08
C VAL A 113 -4.88 7.16 31.82
N ASN A 114 -5.94 7.21 32.63
CA ASN A 114 -6.40 6.07 33.45
C ASN A 114 -5.26 5.44 34.28
N GLU A 115 -4.48 6.28 34.97
CA GLU A 115 -3.33 5.88 35.81
C GLU A 115 -2.18 5.19 35.03
N LYS A 116 -2.22 5.23 33.70
CA LYS A 116 -1.17 4.69 32.83
C LYS A 116 -0.45 5.83 32.14
N PHE A 117 0.85 5.67 31.94
CA PHE A 117 1.62 6.56 31.09
C PHE A 117 1.18 6.39 29.62
N GLY A 118 1.02 7.52 28.95
CA GLY A 118 0.80 7.61 27.51
C GLY A 118 1.65 8.74 26.93
N ILE A 119 1.73 8.78 25.60
CA ILE A 119 2.42 9.86 24.87
C ILE A 119 1.43 10.54 23.96
N ARG A 120 1.30 11.87 24.12
CA ARG A 120 0.59 12.71 23.17
C ARG A 120 1.58 13.21 22.13
N LEU A 121 1.38 12.82 20.88
CA LEU A 121 2.23 13.26 19.78
C LEU A 121 2.07 14.77 19.55
N THR A 122 3.19 15.49 19.55
CA THR A 122 3.26 16.92 19.25
C THR A 122 3.69 17.16 17.81
N ASP A 123 4.56 16.31 17.28
CA ASP A 123 5.04 16.34 15.90
C ASP A 123 5.21 14.91 15.37
N ILE A 124 4.89 14.67 14.11
CA ILE A 124 5.01 13.35 13.48
C ILE A 124 5.21 13.47 11.96
N ILE A 125 6.11 12.64 11.42
CA ILE A 125 6.38 12.60 9.98
C ILE A 125 5.15 12.17 9.16
N THR A 126 5.18 12.47 7.86
CA THR A 126 4.07 12.15 6.95
C THR A 126 3.84 10.64 6.84
N PRO A 127 2.62 10.17 6.55
CA PRO A 127 2.36 8.74 6.37
C PRO A 127 3.26 8.08 5.33
N MET A 128 3.61 8.79 4.26
CA MET A 128 4.48 8.24 3.21
C MET A 128 5.93 8.05 3.71
N ASP A 129 6.43 8.94 4.56
CA ASP A 129 7.75 8.80 5.15
C ASP A 129 7.78 7.71 6.24
N ARG A 130 6.65 7.46 6.94
CA ARG A 130 6.52 6.30 7.83
C ARG A 130 6.70 5.00 7.07
N VAL A 131 6.04 4.84 5.92
CA VAL A 131 6.17 3.62 5.10
C VAL A 131 7.63 3.43 4.65
N LYS A 132 8.31 4.50 4.20
CA LYS A 132 9.75 4.44 3.85
C LYS A 132 10.62 4.04 5.04
N SER A 133 10.27 4.49 6.25
CA SER A 133 11.01 4.14 7.46
C SER A 133 10.93 2.64 7.78
N LEU A 134 9.94 1.91 7.26
CA LEU A 134 9.75 0.47 7.50
C LEU A 134 10.45 -0.43 6.46
N SER A 135 10.77 0.09 5.28
CA SER A 135 11.31 -0.70 4.16
C SER A 135 12.84 -0.89 4.18
N THR A 136 13.53 -0.45 5.23
CA THR A 136 15.01 -0.48 5.34
C THR A 136 15.41 -0.88 6.73
#